data_AF-A0A260ZGU4-F1
#
_entry.id   AF-A0A260ZGU4-F1
#
_cell.length_a   1.000
_cell.length_b   1.000
_cell.length_c   1.000
_cell.angle_alpha   90.00
_cell.angle_beta   90.00
_cell.angle_gamma   90.00
#
_symmetry.space_group_name_H-M   'P 1'
#
loop_
_entity.id
_entity.type
_entity.pdbx_description
1 polymer ?
#
loop_
_entity_poly.entity_id
_entity_poly.type
_entity_poly.pdbx_seq_one_letter_code
_entity_poly.pdbx_strand_id
1 'polypeptide(L)'
;NSQEELKKLLLLLLGCAIQSDKKKVFVERITGFNQEIQAGLARYIQQLTEGKKIVKHLNDFSGMKEREDLDEGGGAIGSVEEIDSDDLESTTTTSSNGEICNKYKNQSFLMSRSTSPTSETRHLSLQMANLQHEMRQLRTQAENKDEECRKLEVELEEKSRRISSLENERLKLLEKERMVKELDDDLQAARCRIEKLQQLEHMEKKFKEARDEKEMYKSRYEVVTKKHITLEEENIELHRNLESLRKTSKNRDGVEEQLLRMKNNLKDLEAEVSKKNSDIGDLILEKHRMDVELKEREERILQLE
;
A
#
# COMPACT_ATOMS: atom_id res chain seq x y z
N ASN A 1 31.33 -4.07 -0.03
CA ASN A 1 30.88 -4.68 -1.30
C ASN A 1 29.37 -4.77 -1.47
N SER A 2 28.58 -5.16 -0.46
CA SER A 2 27.11 -5.31 -0.62
C SER A 2 26.36 -4.03 -1.02
N GLN A 3 26.73 -2.86 -0.49
CA GLN A 3 26.08 -1.59 -0.85
C GLN A 3 26.39 -1.14 -2.28
N GLU A 4 27.59 -1.42 -2.81
CA GLU A 4 27.94 -1.10 -4.19
C GLU A 4 27.26 -2.05 -5.18
N GLU A 5 27.12 -3.32 -4.82
CA GLU A 5 26.37 -4.32 -5.60
C GLU A 5 24.88 -3.98 -5.66
N LEU A 6 24.30 -3.59 -4.52
CA LEU A 6 22.92 -3.11 -4.47
C LEU A 6 22.74 -1.85 -5.33
N LYS A 7 23.67 -0.90 -5.27
CA LYS A 7 23.65 0.31 -6.10
C LYS A 7 23.72 -0.03 -7.59
N LYS A 8 24.56 -1.00 -7.99
CA LYS A 8 24.65 -1.49 -9.38
C LYS A 8 23.37 -2.16 -9.83
N LEU A 9 22.74 -2.98 -8.98
CA LEU A 9 21.47 -3.65 -9.27
C LEU A 9 20.32 -2.64 -9.45
N LEU A 10 20.23 -1.65 -8.56
CA LEU A 10 19.26 -0.56 -8.69
C LEU A 10 19.47 0.27 -9.95
N LEU A 11 20.73 0.57 -10.31
CA LEU A 11 21.05 1.25 -11.56
C LEU A 11 20.67 0.42 -12.79
N LEU A 12 20.90 -0.90 -12.77
CA LEU A 12 20.52 -1.81 -13.85
C LEU A 12 19.00 -1.84 -14.02
N LEU A 13 18.25 -1.96 -12.93
CA LEU A 13 16.79 -1.97 -12.94
C LEU A 13 16.22 -0.65 -13.50
N LEU A 14 16.84 0.48 -13.13
CA LEU A 14 16.50 1.80 -13.66
C LEU A 14 16.82 1.88 -15.17
N GLY A 15 17.96 1.35 -15.61
CA GLY A 15 18.30 1.23 -17.03
C GLY A 15 17.28 0.42 -17.82
N CYS A 16 16.89 -0.76 -17.31
CA CYS A 16 15.85 -1.60 -17.91
C CYS A 16 14.49 -0.90 -17.99
N ALA A 17 14.10 -0.19 -16.92
CA ALA A 17 12.84 0.55 -16.87
C ALA A 17 12.78 1.65 -17.94
N ILE A 18 13.89 2.35 -18.18
CA ILE A 18 13.98 3.47 -19.13
C ILE A 18 14.09 2.97 -20.58
N GLN A 19 14.71 1.81 -20.79
CA GLN A 19 14.80 1.16 -22.10
C GLN A 19 13.56 0.34 -22.47
N SER A 20 12.62 0.16 -21.54
CA SER A 20 11.36 -0.54 -21.80
C SER A 20 10.44 0.25 -22.74
N ASP A 21 9.58 -0.46 -23.45
CA ASP A 21 8.54 0.13 -24.32
C ASP A 21 7.54 1.01 -23.55
N LYS A 22 7.55 0.93 -22.22
CA LYS A 22 6.71 1.71 -21.30
C LYS A 22 7.41 2.93 -20.70
N LYS A 23 8.53 3.40 -21.28
CA LYS A 23 9.31 4.56 -20.80
C LYS A 23 8.49 5.81 -20.47
N LYS A 24 7.41 6.09 -21.22
CA LYS A 24 6.53 7.25 -20.98
C LYS A 24 5.86 7.19 -19.61
N VAL A 25 5.38 6.02 -19.21
CA VAL A 25 4.72 5.79 -17.91
C VAL A 25 5.72 5.93 -16.76
N PHE A 26 6.96 5.50 -16.98
CA PHE A 26 8.03 5.68 -15.99
C PHE A 26 8.40 7.15 -15.80
N VAL A 27 8.54 7.92 -16.88
CA VAL A 27 8.82 9.36 -16.80
C VAL A 27 7.69 10.10 -16.06
N GLU A 28 6.43 9.76 -16.36
CA GLU A 28 5.27 10.37 -15.71
C GLU A 28 5.23 10.08 -14.19
N ARG A 29 5.58 8.85 -13.77
CA ARG A 29 5.73 8.53 -12.34
C ARG A 29 6.88 9.27 -11.70
N ILE A 30 8.00 9.44 -12.40
CA ILE A 30 9.15 10.20 -11.88
C ILE A 30 8.75 11.67 -11.65
N THR A 31 7.98 12.26 -12.57
CA THR A 31 7.47 13.64 -12.43
C THR A 31 6.44 13.82 -11.30
N GLY A 32 5.95 12.73 -10.70
CA GLY A 32 5.07 12.77 -9.53
C GLY A 32 5.79 12.83 -8.18
N PHE A 33 7.12 12.63 -8.14
CA PHE A 33 7.89 12.71 -6.89
C PHE A 33 8.30 14.15 -6.54
N ASN A 34 8.76 14.35 -5.30
CA ASN A 34 9.31 15.64 -4.85
C ASN A 34 10.58 16.03 -5.63
N GLN A 35 10.83 17.34 -5.76
CA GLN A 35 11.94 17.89 -6.57
C GLN A 35 13.33 17.32 -6.23
N GLU A 36 13.61 17.03 -4.96
CA GLU A 36 14.89 16.42 -4.55
C GLU A 36 15.07 15.00 -5.12
N ILE A 37 14.00 14.21 -5.11
CA ILE A 37 13.99 12.84 -5.63
C ILE A 37 14.04 12.86 -7.16
N GLN A 38 13.33 13.80 -7.79
CA GLN A 38 13.39 14.02 -9.23
C GLN A 38 14.81 14.39 -9.69
N ALA A 39 15.46 15.33 -9.01
CA ALA A 39 16.83 15.74 -9.32
C ALA A 39 17.83 14.59 -9.11
N GLY A 40 17.67 13.82 -8.02
CA GLY A 40 18.47 12.63 -7.75
C GLY A 40 18.33 11.57 -8.84
N LEU A 41 17.10 11.22 -9.22
CA LEU A 41 16.82 10.26 -10.28
C LEU A 41 17.32 10.77 -11.63
N ALA A 42 17.06 12.03 -11.99
CA ALA A 42 17.55 12.62 -13.23
C ALA A 42 19.08 12.52 -13.35
N ARG A 43 19.82 12.77 -12.25
CA ARG A 43 21.27 12.63 -12.21
C ARG A 43 21.74 11.20 -12.42
N TYR A 44 21.06 10.21 -11.82
CA TYR A 44 21.39 8.79 -12.02
C TYR A 44 21.02 8.29 -13.42
N ILE A 45 19.92 8.75 -13.99
CA ILE A 45 19.51 8.47 -15.36
C ILE A 45 20.53 9.03 -16.34
N GLN A 46 20.94 10.29 -16.14
CA GLN A 46 21.96 10.95 -16.94
C GLN A 46 23.30 10.20 -16.88
N GLN A 47 23.71 9.77 -15.68
CA GLN A 47 24.91 8.96 -15.48
C GLN A 47 24.84 7.60 -16.20
N LEU A 48 23.66 6.99 -16.28
CA LEU A 48 23.42 5.73 -17.01
C LEU A 48 23.41 5.91 -18.52
N THR A 49 22.89 7.04 -19.02
CA THR A 49 22.82 7.33 -20.46
C THR A 49 24.15 7.84 -21.03
N GLU A 50 24.95 8.56 -20.24
CA GLU A 50 26.26 9.08 -20.64
C GLU A 50 27.40 8.07 -20.35
N GLY A 51 27.19 7.17 -19.39
CA GLY A 51 28.10 6.09 -19.05
C GLY A 51 28.03 4.95 -20.06
N LYS A 52 28.92 4.97 -21.06
CA LYS A 52 29.13 3.95 -22.12
C LYS A 52 29.37 2.48 -21.66
N LYS A 53 29.15 2.15 -20.39
CA LYS A 53 29.55 0.86 -19.79
C LYS A 53 28.40 -0.11 -19.48
N ILE A 54 27.13 0.27 -19.61
CA ILE A 54 26.01 -0.61 -19.22
C ILE A 54 24.81 -0.47 -20.17
N VAL A 55 25.01 -0.72 -21.46
CA VAL A 55 23.89 -0.96 -22.39
C VAL A 55 24.21 -2.20 -23.21
N LYS A 56 23.92 -3.37 -22.63
CA LYS A 56 23.57 -4.52 -23.48
C LYS A 56 22.09 -4.38 -23.78
N HIS A 57 21.73 -4.40 -25.07
CA HIS A 57 20.35 -4.27 -25.48
C HIS A 57 19.57 -5.47 -24.94
N LEU A 58 18.32 -5.25 -24.53
CA LEU A 58 17.44 -6.30 -23.98
C LEU A 58 17.25 -7.48 -24.96
N ASN A 59 17.49 -7.27 -26.26
CA ASN A 59 17.52 -8.32 -27.29
C ASN A 59 18.66 -9.35 -27.10
N ASP A 60 19.72 -9.03 -26.36
CA ASP A 60 20.84 -9.96 -26.11
C ASP A 60 20.46 -11.08 -25.11
N PHE A 61 19.32 -10.94 -24.41
CA PHE A 61 18.83 -11.92 -23.42
C PHE A 61 17.72 -12.84 -23.95
N SER A 62 17.28 -12.65 -25.21
CA SER A 62 16.22 -13.48 -25.82
C SER A 62 16.60 -14.94 -26.01
N GLY A 63 17.88 -15.30 -25.86
CA GLY A 63 18.38 -16.68 -26.03
C GLY A 63 18.40 -17.55 -24.78
N MET A 64 17.97 -17.07 -23.60
CA MET A 64 18.08 -17.81 -22.34
C MET A 64 16.79 -18.50 -21.87
N LYS A 65 15.77 -18.62 -22.73
CA LYS A 65 14.45 -19.17 -22.33
C LYS A 65 14.33 -20.71 -22.37
N GLU A 66 15.43 -21.44 -22.55
CA GLU A 66 15.42 -22.92 -22.71
C GLU A 66 16.33 -23.68 -21.74
N ARG A 67 16.72 -23.11 -20.60
CA ARG A 67 17.48 -23.87 -19.58
C ARG A 67 16.98 -23.61 -18.18
N GLU A 68 15.81 -24.15 -17.87
CA GLU A 68 15.43 -24.47 -16.49
C GLU A 68 14.98 -25.92 -16.46
N ASP A 69 15.96 -26.82 -16.43
CA ASP A 69 15.87 -28.10 -15.75
C ASP A 69 17.32 -28.55 -15.44
N LEU A 70 17.54 -28.99 -14.18
CA LEU A 70 18.80 -29.45 -13.55
C LEU A 70 19.65 -28.29 -12.99
N ASP A 71 19.94 -28.18 -11.68
CA ASP A 71 20.41 -29.21 -10.74
C ASP A 71 20.35 -28.69 -9.28
N GLU A 72 19.87 -29.51 -8.32
CA GLU A 72 20.56 -29.84 -7.05
C GLU A 72 19.66 -30.69 -6.12
N GLY A 73 19.99 -31.98 -6.01
CA GLY A 73 19.33 -32.91 -5.07
C GLY A 73 19.75 -34.37 -5.25
N GLY A 74 21.01 -34.68 -4.96
CA GLY A 74 21.72 -35.91 -5.30
C GLY A 74 21.07 -37.27 -4.97
N GLY A 75 21.37 -38.26 -5.81
CA GLY A 75 21.08 -39.67 -5.56
C GLY A 75 21.31 -40.57 -6.77
N ALA A 76 22.57 -40.90 -7.03
CA ALA A 76 23.15 -42.08 -7.67
C ALA A 76 22.41 -42.88 -8.78
N ILE A 77 23.25 -43.45 -9.68
CA ILE A 77 23.00 -44.46 -10.73
C ILE A 77 22.62 -43.80 -12.07
N GLY A 78 23.30 -44.00 -13.19
CA GLY A 78 24.36 -44.92 -13.58
C GLY A 78 24.38 -44.92 -15.10
N SER A 79 25.56 -44.72 -15.66
CA SER A 79 26.05 -44.86 -17.04
C SER A 79 25.12 -45.38 -18.15
N VAL A 80 25.21 -44.74 -19.32
CA VAL A 80 25.50 -45.27 -20.69
C VAL A 80 25.02 -44.18 -21.68
N GLU A 81 25.91 -43.28 -22.08
CA GLU A 81 26.67 -43.30 -23.36
C GLU A 81 25.80 -43.07 -24.61
N GLU A 82 26.02 -41.89 -25.19
CA GLU A 82 25.68 -41.49 -26.54
C GLU A 82 26.38 -42.38 -27.58
N ILE A 83 25.66 -42.76 -28.64
CA ILE A 83 26.23 -42.91 -29.99
C ILE A 83 25.17 -42.46 -31.00
N ASP A 84 25.37 -41.26 -31.54
CA ASP A 84 24.92 -40.89 -32.89
C ASP A 84 25.72 -41.71 -33.90
N SER A 85 25.06 -42.26 -34.92
CA SER A 85 25.67 -42.60 -36.21
C SER A 85 24.60 -42.74 -37.29
N ASP A 86 24.50 -41.68 -38.08
CA ASP A 86 24.04 -41.73 -39.47
C ASP A 86 25.02 -42.57 -40.31
N ASP A 87 24.50 -43.52 -41.08
CA ASP A 87 25.05 -44.01 -42.35
C ASP A 87 23.90 -44.74 -43.05
N LEU A 88 23.17 -44.08 -43.96
CA LEU A 88 23.45 -43.94 -45.39
C LEU A 88 23.70 -45.27 -46.12
N GLU A 89 22.93 -45.42 -47.20
CA GLU A 89 23.16 -46.24 -48.40
C GLU A 89 22.55 -47.64 -48.52
N SER A 90 21.78 -47.76 -49.60
CA SER A 90 21.69 -48.92 -50.50
C SER A 90 21.04 -50.19 -49.91
N THR A 91 19.87 -50.64 -50.37
CA THR A 91 19.70 -51.10 -51.76
C THR A 91 18.23 -51.27 -52.11
N THR A 92 17.80 -50.59 -53.16
CA THR A 92 16.80 -51.08 -54.10
C THR A 92 17.24 -52.44 -54.68
N THR A 93 16.43 -53.49 -54.52
CA THR A 93 16.37 -54.58 -55.52
C THR A 93 14.95 -55.12 -55.63
N THR A 94 14.23 -54.58 -56.60
CA THR A 94 13.31 -55.34 -57.44
C THR A 94 14.03 -56.53 -58.07
N SER A 95 13.52 -57.75 -57.90
CA SER A 95 13.79 -58.91 -58.76
C SER A 95 12.67 -59.92 -58.49
N SER A 96 11.75 -60.28 -59.40
CA SER A 96 11.89 -60.52 -60.85
C SER A 96 13.04 -61.47 -61.17
N ASN A 97 12.96 -62.71 -60.68
CA ASN A 97 13.68 -63.84 -61.28
C ASN A 97 12.61 -64.79 -61.85
N GLY A 98 12.50 -65.00 -63.16
CA GLY A 98 13.59 -65.06 -64.12
C GLY A 98 13.89 -66.52 -64.36
N GLU A 99 13.19 -67.04 -65.34
CA GLU A 99 13.37 -68.34 -65.97
C GLU A 99 14.85 -68.55 -66.31
N ILE A 100 15.46 -69.62 -65.78
CA ILE A 100 16.69 -70.18 -66.37
C ILE A 100 16.50 -71.67 -66.58
N CYS A 101 16.25 -71.94 -67.85
CA CYS A 101 16.39 -73.17 -68.59
C CYS A 101 17.61 -74.00 -68.16
N ASN A 102 17.39 -75.19 -67.61
CA ASN A 102 18.35 -76.28 -67.72
C ASN A 102 17.91 -77.24 -68.83
N LYS A 103 18.63 -77.10 -69.94
CA LYS A 103 18.59 -77.95 -71.13
C LYS A 103 19.01 -79.36 -70.77
N TYR A 104 18.07 -80.29 -70.69
CA TYR A 104 18.34 -81.67 -71.09
C TYR A 104 17.64 -81.91 -72.42
N LYS A 105 18.40 -81.68 -73.49
CA LYS A 105 18.14 -82.29 -74.79
C LYS A 105 18.29 -83.80 -74.59
N ASN A 106 17.20 -84.55 -74.63
CA ASN A 106 17.20 -85.87 -75.23
C ASN A 106 16.08 -85.92 -76.26
N GLN A 107 16.51 -86.16 -77.49
CA GLN A 107 15.69 -86.41 -78.65
C GLN A 107 14.74 -87.57 -78.37
N SER A 108 13.45 -87.37 -78.61
CA SER A 108 12.67 -88.29 -79.44
C SER A 108 11.40 -87.58 -79.87
N PHE A 109 11.51 -86.93 -81.03
CA PHE A 109 10.40 -86.55 -81.86
C PHE A 109 9.68 -87.84 -82.29
N LEU A 110 8.56 -88.16 -81.65
CA LEU A 110 7.56 -89.05 -82.22
C LEU A 110 6.18 -88.47 -81.92
N MET A 111 5.59 -87.90 -82.96
CA MET A 111 4.16 -87.69 -83.08
C MET A 111 3.44 -88.96 -82.61
N SER A 112 2.58 -88.84 -81.62
CA SER A 112 1.54 -89.83 -81.33
C SER A 112 0.26 -89.10 -80.96
N ARG A 113 -0.67 -89.12 -81.91
CA ARG A 113 -2.09 -88.88 -81.70
C ARG A 113 -2.61 -89.92 -80.70
N SER A 114 -3.36 -89.46 -79.70
CA SER A 114 -4.32 -90.21 -78.87
C SER A 114 -3.82 -91.41 -78.06
N THR A 115 -3.77 -91.26 -76.73
CA THR A 115 -4.19 -92.30 -75.76
C THR A 115 -4.74 -91.61 -74.51
N SER A 116 -5.93 -91.99 -74.05
CA SER A 116 -6.53 -91.54 -72.79
C SER A 116 -5.55 -91.74 -71.61
N PRO A 117 -5.51 -90.82 -70.64
CA PRO A 117 -4.62 -90.94 -69.48
C PRO A 117 -4.89 -92.26 -68.72
N THR A 118 -3.83 -92.97 -68.35
CA THR A 118 -3.90 -94.20 -67.54
C THR A 118 -4.60 -93.92 -66.20
N SER A 119 -5.24 -94.91 -65.57
CA SER A 119 -5.98 -94.72 -64.30
C SER A 119 -5.13 -94.04 -63.21
N GLU A 120 -3.86 -94.42 -63.12
CA GLU A 120 -2.89 -93.90 -62.15
C GLU A 120 -2.58 -92.40 -62.38
N THR A 121 -2.39 -91.98 -63.62
CA THR A 121 -2.14 -90.55 -63.94
C THR A 121 -3.34 -89.66 -63.61
N ARG A 122 -4.58 -90.15 -63.76
CA ARG A 122 -5.79 -89.42 -63.34
C ARG A 122 -5.89 -89.32 -61.81
N HIS A 123 -5.59 -90.39 -61.07
CA HIS A 123 -5.57 -90.35 -59.61
C HIS A 123 -4.51 -89.38 -59.09
N LEU A 124 -3.28 -89.41 -59.64
CA LEU A 124 -2.23 -88.45 -59.25
C LEU A 124 -2.64 -87.02 -59.57
N SER A 125 -3.27 -86.78 -60.73
CA SER A 125 -3.76 -85.44 -61.10
C SER A 125 -4.84 -84.93 -60.13
N LEU A 126 -5.76 -85.79 -59.70
CA LEU A 126 -6.76 -85.45 -58.67
C LEU A 126 -6.10 -85.18 -57.31
N GLN A 127 -5.09 -85.97 -56.92
CA GLN A 127 -4.36 -85.74 -55.68
C GLN A 127 -3.58 -84.43 -55.72
N MET A 128 -2.92 -84.10 -56.84
CA MET A 128 -2.27 -82.81 -57.04
C MET A 128 -3.28 -81.66 -57.01
N ALA A 129 -4.45 -81.81 -57.62
CA ALA A 129 -5.52 -80.80 -57.56
C ALA A 129 -6.05 -80.61 -56.14
N ASN A 130 -6.21 -81.69 -55.36
CA ASN A 130 -6.63 -81.63 -53.95
C ASN A 130 -5.57 -80.95 -53.08
N LEU A 131 -4.30 -81.33 -53.20
CA LEU A 131 -3.20 -80.67 -52.48
C LEU A 131 -3.07 -79.21 -52.88
N GLN A 132 -3.25 -78.88 -54.17
CA GLN A 132 -3.24 -77.51 -54.65
C GLN A 132 -4.44 -76.71 -54.11
N HIS A 133 -5.62 -77.33 -53.96
CA HIS A 133 -6.78 -76.71 -53.33
C HIS A 133 -6.55 -76.44 -51.84
N GLU A 134 -6.02 -77.43 -51.10
CA GLU A 134 -5.66 -77.30 -49.69
C GLU A 134 -4.60 -76.21 -49.48
N MET A 135 -3.58 -76.14 -50.34
CA MET A 135 -2.61 -75.04 -50.33
C MET A 135 -3.26 -73.66 -50.52
N ARG A 136 -4.28 -73.55 -51.39
CA ARG A 136 -5.01 -72.29 -51.56
C ARG A 136 -5.84 -71.96 -50.32
N GLN A 137 -6.51 -72.94 -49.72
CA GLN A 137 -7.27 -72.73 -48.49
C GLN A 137 -6.38 -72.25 -47.34
N LEU A 138 -5.24 -72.91 -47.12
CA LEU A 138 -4.28 -72.51 -46.08
C LEU A 138 -3.72 -71.11 -46.35
N ARG A 139 -3.46 -70.73 -47.60
CA ARG A 139 -3.07 -69.36 -47.96
C ARG A 139 -4.16 -68.34 -47.63
N THR A 140 -5.41 -68.60 -48.02
CA THR A 140 -6.52 -67.69 -47.68
C THR A 140 -6.75 -67.60 -46.17
N GLN A 141 -6.53 -68.69 -45.43
CA GLN A 141 -6.62 -68.68 -43.98
C GLN A 141 -5.50 -67.85 -43.35
N ALA A 142 -4.27 -67.97 -43.86
CA ALA A 142 -3.14 -67.14 -43.44
C ALA A 142 -3.42 -65.66 -43.73
N GLU A 143 -3.86 -65.32 -44.95
CA GLU A 143 -4.22 -63.95 -45.33
C GLU A 143 -5.33 -63.36 -44.44
N ASN A 144 -6.37 -64.14 -44.11
CA ASN A 144 -7.42 -63.71 -43.19
C ASN A 144 -6.90 -63.50 -41.76
N LYS A 145 -5.94 -64.31 -41.32
CA LYS A 145 -5.31 -64.17 -40.00
C LYS A 145 -4.40 -62.94 -39.96
N ASP A 146 -3.64 -62.68 -41.03
CA ASP A 146 -2.83 -61.48 -41.18
C ASP A 146 -3.71 -60.21 -41.18
N GLU A 147 -4.88 -60.25 -41.83
CA GLU A 147 -5.88 -59.19 -41.80
C GLU A 147 -6.45 -58.95 -40.38
N GLU A 148 -6.74 -60.02 -39.64
CA GLU A 148 -7.19 -59.94 -38.26
C GLU A 148 -6.12 -59.35 -37.33
N CYS A 149 -4.87 -59.80 -37.48
CA CYS A 149 -3.71 -59.26 -36.74
C CYS A 149 -3.56 -57.76 -36.98
N ARG A 150 -3.62 -57.31 -38.23
CA ARG A 150 -3.50 -55.88 -38.56
C ARG A 150 -4.62 -55.03 -37.95
N LYS A 151 -5.86 -55.54 -37.89
CA LYS A 151 -6.97 -54.85 -37.25
C LYS A 151 -6.72 -54.68 -35.75
N LEU A 152 -6.23 -55.72 -35.10
CA LEU A 152 -5.88 -55.68 -33.67
C LEU A 152 -4.70 -54.74 -33.40
N GLU A 153 -3.70 -54.70 -34.29
CA GLU A 153 -2.59 -53.75 -34.20
C GLU A 153 -3.08 -52.30 -34.27
N VAL A 154 -3.94 -51.96 -35.23
CA VAL A 154 -4.52 -50.61 -35.34
C VAL A 154 -5.37 -50.26 -34.11
N GLU A 155 -6.20 -51.19 -33.62
CA GLU A 155 -7.00 -50.97 -32.40
C GLU A 155 -6.11 -50.77 -31.17
N LEU A 156 -5.01 -51.52 -31.07
CA LEU A 156 -4.03 -51.37 -30.00
C LEU A 156 -3.32 -50.02 -30.07
N GLU A 157 -2.92 -49.57 -31.26
CA GLU A 157 -2.33 -48.24 -31.49
C GLU A 157 -3.30 -47.10 -31.14
N GLU A 158 -4.58 -47.23 -31.50
CA GLU A 158 -5.62 -46.27 -31.12
C GLU A 158 -5.82 -46.19 -29.60
N LYS A 159 -5.91 -47.35 -28.92
CA LYS A 159 -6.00 -47.41 -27.46
C LYS A 159 -4.76 -46.81 -26.81
N SER A 160 -3.57 -47.08 -27.34
CA SER A 160 -2.30 -46.55 -26.82
C SER A 160 -2.23 -45.04 -26.96
N ARG A 161 -2.66 -44.49 -28.11
CA ARG A 161 -2.83 -43.03 -28.30
C ARG A 161 -3.84 -42.44 -27.32
N ARG A 162 -4.95 -43.13 -27.06
CA ARG A 162 -5.97 -42.65 -26.12
C ARG A 162 -5.46 -42.63 -24.67
N ILE A 163 -4.72 -43.66 -24.25
CA ILE A 163 -4.08 -43.72 -22.94
C ILE A 163 -3.11 -42.55 -22.76
N SER A 164 -2.21 -42.34 -23.71
CA SER A 164 -1.25 -41.22 -23.67
C SER A 164 -1.97 -39.85 -23.61
N SER A 165 -3.07 -39.68 -24.35
CA SER A 165 -3.89 -38.46 -24.26
C SER A 165 -4.51 -38.24 -22.87
N LEU A 166 -5.00 -39.31 -22.22
CA LEU A 166 -5.60 -39.24 -20.89
C LEU A 166 -4.54 -39.01 -19.79
N GLU A 167 -3.36 -39.59 -19.94
CA GLU A 167 -2.21 -39.34 -19.05
C GLU A 167 -1.78 -37.88 -19.10
N ASN A 168 -1.66 -37.31 -20.30
CA ASN A 168 -1.37 -35.90 -20.50
C ASN A 168 -2.45 -34.98 -19.89
N GLU A 169 -3.72 -35.34 -20.02
CA GLU A 169 -4.82 -34.61 -19.38
C GLU A 169 -4.77 -34.69 -17.85
N ARG A 170 -4.51 -35.89 -17.31
CA ARG A 170 -4.33 -36.12 -15.87
C ARG A 170 -3.20 -35.26 -15.32
N LEU A 171 -2.05 -35.18 -16.00
CA LEU A 171 -0.92 -34.34 -15.58
C LEU A 171 -1.30 -32.86 -15.54
N LYS A 172 -2.01 -32.36 -16.56
CA LYS A 172 -2.51 -30.97 -16.58
C LYS A 172 -3.49 -30.68 -15.45
N LEU A 173 -4.35 -31.64 -15.09
CA LEU A 173 -5.27 -31.50 -13.96
C LEU A 173 -4.53 -31.48 -12.62
N LEU A 174 -3.50 -32.32 -12.45
CA LEU A 174 -2.65 -32.31 -11.26
C LEU A 174 -1.90 -30.98 -11.10
N GLU A 175 -1.39 -30.42 -12.20
CA GLU A 175 -0.76 -29.10 -12.17
C GLU A 175 -1.75 -28.01 -11.76
N LYS A 176 -2.97 -28.02 -12.31
CA LYS A 176 -4.03 -27.08 -11.89
C LYS A 176 -4.39 -27.25 -10.42
N GLU A 177 -4.47 -28.48 -9.91
CA GLU A 177 -4.72 -28.74 -8.50
C GLU A 177 -3.61 -28.18 -7.61
N ARG A 178 -2.34 -28.29 -8.04
CA ARG A 178 -1.19 -27.66 -7.34
C ARG A 178 -1.34 -26.14 -7.29
N MET A 179 -1.65 -25.51 -8.43
CA MET A 179 -1.84 -24.05 -8.50
C MET A 179 -2.99 -23.57 -7.62
N VAL A 180 -4.09 -24.33 -7.55
CA VAL A 180 -5.21 -24.00 -6.66
C VAL A 180 -4.79 -24.03 -5.19
N LYS A 181 -3.99 -25.01 -4.76
CA LYS A 181 -3.47 -25.09 -3.39
C LYS A 181 -2.58 -23.89 -3.05
N GLU A 182 -1.69 -23.50 -3.96
CA GLU A 182 -0.85 -22.30 -3.79
C GLU A 182 -1.69 -21.03 -3.62
N LEU A 183 -2.74 -20.86 -4.43
CA LEU A 183 -3.66 -19.73 -4.32
C LEU A 183 -4.48 -19.75 -3.01
N ASP A 184 -4.88 -20.93 -2.53
CA ASP A 184 -5.57 -21.07 -1.25
C ASP A 184 -4.66 -20.70 -0.07
N ASP A 185 -3.38 -21.08 -0.12
CA ASP A 185 -2.38 -20.69 0.89
C ASP A 185 -2.16 -19.17 0.90
N ASP A 186 -2.03 -18.55 -0.29
CA ASP A 186 -1.93 -17.09 -0.44
C ASP A 186 -3.18 -16.38 0.11
N LEU A 187 -4.36 -16.91 -0.19
CA LEU A 187 -5.63 -16.40 0.30
C LEU A 187 -5.71 -16.50 1.83
N GLN A 188 -5.26 -17.61 2.41
CA GLN A 188 -5.21 -17.80 3.85
C GLN A 188 -4.22 -16.83 4.50
N ALA A 189 -3.03 -16.62 3.91
CA ALA A 189 -2.06 -15.63 4.38
C ALA A 189 -2.64 -14.20 4.34
N ALA A 190 -3.38 -13.87 3.28
CA ALA A 190 -4.09 -12.59 3.16
C ALA A 190 -5.17 -12.43 4.25
N ARG A 191 -5.95 -13.48 4.55
CA ARG A 191 -6.93 -13.48 5.64
C ARG A 191 -6.29 -13.21 7.00
N CYS A 192 -5.21 -13.91 7.34
CA CYS A 192 -4.48 -13.66 8.59
C CYS A 192 -3.93 -12.22 8.68
N ARG A 193 -3.56 -11.61 7.54
CA ARG A 193 -3.14 -10.20 7.49
C ARG A 193 -4.32 -9.26 7.73
N ILE A 194 -5.48 -9.53 7.15
CA ILE A 194 -6.71 -8.74 7.35
C ILE A 194 -7.12 -8.76 8.82
N GLU A 195 -7.10 -9.91 9.49
CA GLU A 195 -7.44 -10.02 10.91
C GLU A 195 -6.51 -9.16 11.78
N LYS A 196 -5.21 -9.15 11.50
CA LYS A 196 -4.24 -8.28 12.18
C LYS A 196 -4.54 -6.79 11.92
N LEU A 197 -4.89 -6.43 10.69
CA LEU A 197 -5.27 -5.05 10.35
C LEU A 197 -6.55 -4.62 11.08
N GLN A 198 -7.55 -5.48 11.19
CA GLN A 198 -8.78 -5.18 11.94
C GLN A 198 -8.51 -4.89 13.42
N GLN A 199 -7.58 -5.61 14.04
CA GLN A 199 -7.15 -5.32 15.42
C GLN A 199 -6.50 -3.94 15.53
N LEU A 200 -5.64 -3.58 14.57
CA LEU A 200 -5.02 -2.25 14.51
C LEU A 200 -6.04 -1.14 14.25
N GLU A 201 -7.01 -1.35 13.34
CA GLU A 201 -8.10 -0.41 13.08
C GLU A 201 -8.96 -0.16 14.34
N HIS A 202 -9.23 -1.21 15.13
CA HIS A 202 -9.93 -1.06 16.39
C HIS A 202 -9.14 -0.23 17.41
N MET A 203 -7.83 -0.44 17.49
CA MET A 203 -6.95 0.38 18.35
C MET A 203 -6.84 1.82 17.85
N GLU A 204 -6.73 2.04 16.54
CA GLU A 204 -6.74 3.37 15.93
C GLU A 204 -8.04 4.11 16.26
N LYS A 205 -9.19 3.44 16.17
CA LYS A 205 -10.50 4.00 16.55
C LYS A 205 -10.50 4.44 18.02
N LYS A 206 -10.01 3.61 18.94
CA LYS A 206 -9.89 3.98 20.36
C LYS A 206 -8.98 5.19 20.58
N PHE A 207 -7.85 5.27 19.86
CA PHE A 207 -6.96 6.44 19.97
C PHE A 207 -7.58 7.70 19.38
N LYS A 208 -8.37 7.60 18.30
CA LYS A 208 -9.16 8.72 17.76
C LYS A 208 -10.19 9.20 18.78
N GLU A 209 -10.97 8.31 19.37
CA GLU A 209 -11.94 8.67 20.41
C GLU A 209 -11.27 9.35 21.63
N ALA A 210 -10.14 8.82 22.10
CA ALA A 210 -9.37 9.43 23.20
C ALA A 210 -8.77 10.81 22.83
N ARG A 211 -8.35 10.98 21.57
CA ARG A 211 -7.88 12.26 21.05
C ARG A 211 -9.01 13.29 21.05
N ASP A 212 -10.19 12.91 20.57
CA ASP A 212 -11.38 13.76 20.50
C ASP A 212 -11.82 14.18 21.92
N GLU A 213 -11.83 13.24 22.86
CA GLU A 213 -12.13 13.52 24.27
C GLU A 213 -11.14 14.53 24.88
N LYS A 214 -9.83 14.35 24.63
CA LYS A 214 -8.81 15.32 25.06
C LYS A 214 -9.02 16.70 24.45
N GLU A 215 -9.40 16.78 23.18
CA GLU A 215 -9.69 18.03 22.49
C GLU A 215 -10.91 18.75 23.10
N MET A 216 -11.95 18.00 23.47
CA MET A 216 -13.11 18.52 24.20
C MET A 216 -12.72 19.12 25.56
N TYR A 217 -11.90 18.41 26.34
CA TYR A 217 -11.43 18.94 27.63
C TYR A 217 -10.53 20.16 27.46
N LYS A 218 -9.67 20.18 26.43
CA LYS A 218 -8.82 21.33 26.12
C LYS A 218 -9.67 22.56 25.78
N SER A 219 -10.68 22.42 24.93
CA SER A 219 -11.61 23.51 24.58
C SER A 219 -12.35 24.03 25.81
N ARG A 220 -12.86 23.13 26.68
CA ARG A 220 -13.50 23.52 27.95
C ARG A 220 -12.55 24.26 28.88
N TYR A 221 -11.30 23.79 28.99
CA TYR A 221 -10.27 24.45 29.78
C TYR A 221 -9.98 25.85 29.24
N GLU A 222 -9.80 26.02 27.93
CA GLU A 222 -9.57 27.33 27.31
C GLU A 222 -10.71 28.33 27.58
N VAL A 223 -11.97 27.89 27.56
CA VAL A 223 -13.12 28.74 27.91
C VAL A 223 -13.06 29.17 29.37
N VAL A 224 -12.76 28.25 30.30
CA VAL A 224 -12.62 28.56 31.73
C VAL A 224 -11.45 29.51 31.97
N THR A 225 -10.31 29.29 31.32
CA THR A 225 -9.13 30.17 31.43
C THR A 225 -9.44 31.57 30.91
N LYS A 226 -10.12 31.71 29.77
CA LYS A 226 -10.55 33.03 29.26
C LYS A 226 -11.44 33.75 30.26
N LYS A 227 -12.44 33.06 30.82
CA LYS A 227 -13.33 33.62 31.84
C LYS A 227 -12.56 34.01 33.12
N HIS A 228 -11.57 33.22 33.51
CA HIS A 228 -10.74 33.52 34.67
C HIS A 228 -9.94 34.80 34.45
N ILE A 229 -9.31 34.96 33.28
CA ILE A 229 -8.56 36.17 32.91
C ILE A 229 -9.46 37.41 32.95
N THR A 230 -10.66 37.35 32.34
CA THR A 230 -11.58 38.50 32.36
C THR A 230 -12.02 38.85 33.78
N LEU A 231 -12.30 37.85 34.63
CA LEU A 231 -12.64 38.09 36.04
C LEU A 231 -11.46 38.68 36.82
N GLU A 232 -10.22 38.29 36.53
CA GLU A 232 -9.03 38.89 37.13
C GLU A 232 -8.89 40.36 36.72
N GLU A 233 -9.10 40.70 35.44
CA GLU A 233 -9.08 42.07 34.94
C GLU A 233 -10.14 42.95 35.64
N GLU A 234 -11.38 42.47 35.72
CA GLU A 234 -12.48 43.14 36.44
C GLU A 234 -12.14 43.34 37.93
N ASN A 235 -11.54 42.33 38.56
CA ASN A 235 -11.16 42.38 39.96
C ASN A 235 -10.07 43.44 40.21
N ILE A 236 -9.07 43.52 39.32
CA ILE A 236 -8.04 44.56 39.40
C ILE A 236 -8.67 45.96 39.20
N GLU A 237 -9.61 46.12 38.27
CA GLU A 237 -10.31 47.39 38.06
C GLU A 237 -11.15 47.80 39.29
N LEU A 238 -11.90 46.86 39.89
CA LEU A 238 -12.63 47.08 41.13
C LEU A 238 -11.71 47.48 42.28
N HIS A 239 -10.54 46.86 42.41
CA HIS A 239 -9.54 47.27 43.40
C HIS A 239 -9.05 48.70 43.18
N ARG A 240 -8.73 49.09 41.94
CA ARG A 240 -8.35 50.47 41.60
C ARG A 240 -9.46 51.48 41.94
N ASN A 241 -10.72 51.12 41.64
CA ASN A 241 -11.87 51.96 41.96
C ASN A 241 -12.09 52.10 43.48
N LEU A 242 -11.90 51.03 44.25
CA LEU A 242 -11.95 51.09 45.70
C LEU A 242 -10.84 51.98 46.29
N GLU A 243 -9.63 51.93 45.74
CA GLU A 243 -8.53 52.81 46.15
C GLU A 243 -8.80 54.27 45.84
N SER A 244 -9.36 54.57 44.66
CA SER A 244 -9.71 55.94 44.29
C SER A 244 -10.81 56.50 45.20
N LEU A 245 -11.86 55.71 45.50
CA LEU A 245 -12.91 56.07 46.47
C LEU A 245 -12.38 56.24 47.89
N ARG A 246 -11.44 55.41 48.34
CA ARG A 246 -10.77 55.60 49.63
C ARG A 246 -9.99 56.91 49.69
N LYS A 247 -9.35 57.30 48.59
CA LYS A 247 -8.63 58.59 48.50
C LYS A 247 -9.59 59.78 48.51
N THR A 248 -10.71 59.71 47.79
CA THR A 248 -11.72 60.79 47.81
C THR A 248 -12.40 60.90 49.17
N SER A 249 -12.67 59.78 49.85
CA SER A 249 -13.18 59.78 51.23
C SER A 249 -12.21 60.50 52.17
N LYS A 250 -10.92 60.16 52.15
CA LYS A 250 -9.91 60.85 52.98
C LYS A 250 -9.85 62.36 52.72
N ASN A 251 -9.97 62.77 51.44
CA ASN A 251 -10.02 64.19 51.10
C ASN A 251 -11.29 64.87 51.65
N ARG A 252 -12.44 64.19 51.55
CA ARG A 252 -13.71 64.68 52.11
C ARG A 252 -13.60 64.83 53.62
N ASP A 253 -13.08 63.83 54.32
CA ASP A 253 -12.89 63.86 55.77
C ASP A 253 -11.97 65.04 56.16
N GLY A 254 -10.89 65.27 55.40
CA GLY A 254 -10.02 66.42 55.57
C GLY A 254 -10.73 67.77 55.40
N VAL A 255 -11.65 67.89 54.43
CA VAL A 255 -12.49 69.09 54.22
C VAL A 255 -13.50 69.26 55.36
N GLU A 256 -14.14 68.18 55.83
CA GLU A 256 -15.07 68.20 56.95
C GLU A 256 -14.38 68.70 58.23
N GLU A 257 -13.14 68.28 58.49
CA GLU A 257 -12.33 68.80 59.59
C GLU A 257 -12.06 70.31 59.45
N GLN A 258 -11.74 70.81 58.24
CA GLN A 258 -11.54 72.26 58.04
C GLN A 258 -12.82 73.05 58.30
N LEU A 259 -13.96 72.53 57.82
CA LEU A 259 -15.27 73.13 58.04
C LEU A 259 -15.59 73.21 59.53
N LEU A 260 -15.33 72.13 60.27
CA LEU A 260 -15.54 72.10 61.72
C LEU A 260 -14.63 73.12 62.45
N ARG A 261 -13.36 73.23 62.04
CA ARG A 261 -12.43 74.25 62.58
C ARG A 261 -12.95 75.67 62.33
N MET A 262 -13.34 75.99 61.10
CA MET A 262 -13.90 77.31 60.76
C MET A 262 -15.19 77.62 61.52
N LYS A 263 -16.05 76.62 61.71
CA LYS A 263 -17.29 76.75 62.50
C LYS A 263 -17.00 77.06 63.97
N ASN A 264 -15.98 76.44 64.56
CA ASN A 264 -15.56 76.74 65.94
C ASN A 264 -14.96 78.15 66.04
N ASN A 265 -14.08 78.53 65.12
CA ASN A 265 -13.52 79.89 65.07
C ASN A 265 -14.61 80.96 64.94
N LEU A 266 -15.64 80.69 64.13
CA LEU A 266 -16.78 81.58 63.96
C LEU A 266 -17.57 81.73 65.27
N LYS A 267 -17.82 80.63 66.00
CA LYS A 267 -18.45 80.68 67.33
C LYS A 267 -17.62 81.48 68.34
N ASP A 268 -16.30 81.33 68.32
CA ASP A 268 -15.40 82.07 69.22
C ASP A 268 -15.46 83.58 68.91
N LEU A 269 -15.45 83.96 67.63
CA LEU A 269 -15.64 85.34 67.20
C LEU A 269 -17.03 85.89 67.53
N GLU A 270 -18.09 85.09 67.36
CA GLU A 270 -19.46 85.47 67.77
C GLU A 270 -19.55 85.73 69.27
N ALA A 271 -18.86 84.91 70.09
CA ALA A 271 -18.77 85.11 71.53
C ALA A 271 -17.98 86.39 71.87
N GLU A 272 -16.88 86.67 71.17
CA GLU A 272 -16.11 87.89 71.33
C GLU A 272 -16.93 89.14 70.96
N VAL A 273 -17.67 89.10 69.85
CA VAL A 273 -18.57 90.18 69.43
C VAL A 273 -19.69 90.38 70.46
N SER A 274 -20.30 89.29 70.95
CA SER A 274 -21.34 89.35 71.98
C SER A 274 -20.82 89.99 73.27
N LYS A 275 -19.59 89.64 73.68
CA LYS A 275 -18.92 90.25 74.83
C LYS A 275 -18.67 91.74 74.61
N LYS A 276 -18.08 92.13 73.47
CA LYS A 276 -17.86 93.55 73.13
C LYS A 276 -19.17 94.34 73.10
N ASN A 277 -20.25 93.77 72.59
CA ASN A 277 -21.56 94.40 72.60
C ASN A 277 -22.11 94.60 74.02
N SER A 278 -21.90 93.63 74.92
CA SER A 278 -22.22 93.79 76.35
C SER A 278 -21.41 94.90 76.99
N ASP A 279 -20.08 94.89 76.79
CA ASP A 279 -19.16 95.91 77.31
C ASP A 279 -19.54 97.32 76.80
N ILE A 280 -19.92 97.45 75.52
CA ILE A 280 -20.45 98.70 74.95
C ILE A 280 -21.76 99.10 75.64
N GLY A 281 -22.67 98.15 75.89
CA GLY A 281 -23.91 98.39 76.62
C GLY A 281 -23.65 98.92 78.03
N ASP A 282 -22.72 98.31 78.77
CA ASP A 282 -22.31 98.74 80.10
C ASP A 282 -21.71 100.16 80.09
N LEU A 283 -20.84 100.46 79.11
CA LEU A 283 -20.28 101.79 78.93
C LEU A 283 -21.34 102.85 78.58
N ILE A 284 -22.37 102.50 77.80
CA ILE A 284 -23.48 103.42 77.50
C ILE A 284 -24.29 103.72 78.77
N LEU A 285 -24.60 102.71 79.58
CA LEU A 285 -25.30 102.88 80.86
C LEU A 285 -24.50 103.76 81.82
N GLU A 286 -23.20 103.50 81.93
CA GLU A 286 -22.28 104.30 82.76
C GLU A 286 -22.17 105.73 82.25
N LYS A 287 -22.03 105.93 80.94
CA LYS A 287 -22.04 107.26 80.31
C LYS A 287 -23.34 108.00 80.59
N HIS A 288 -24.48 107.32 80.53
CA HIS A 288 -25.77 107.92 80.88
C HIS A 288 -25.86 108.30 82.37
N ARG A 289 -25.37 107.44 83.28
CA ARG A 289 -25.28 107.72 84.72
C ARG A 289 -24.45 108.98 84.99
N MET A 290 -23.28 109.06 84.37
CA MET A 290 -22.39 110.22 84.48
C MET A 290 -23.01 111.48 83.90
N ASP A 291 -23.70 111.41 82.74
CA ASP A 291 -24.42 112.55 82.15
C ASP A 291 -25.51 113.09 83.09
N VAL A 292 -26.22 112.21 83.81
CA VAL A 292 -27.22 112.61 84.83
C VAL A 292 -26.56 113.28 86.02
N GLU A 293 -25.51 112.68 86.59
CA GLU A 293 -24.75 113.30 87.69
C GLU A 293 -24.17 114.67 87.31
N LEU A 294 -23.73 114.82 86.05
CA LEU A 294 -23.19 116.08 85.52
C LEU A 294 -24.29 117.13 85.40
N LYS A 295 -25.46 116.79 84.86
CA LYS A 295 -26.65 117.68 84.84
C LYS A 295 -27.06 118.12 86.25
N GLU A 296 -27.11 117.20 87.21
CA GLU A 296 -27.44 117.53 88.60
C GLU A 296 -26.40 118.47 89.25
N ARG A 297 -25.12 118.35 88.86
CA ARG A 297 -24.06 119.28 89.31
C ARG A 297 -24.20 120.65 88.65
N GLU A 298 -24.47 120.70 87.34
CA GLU A 298 -24.74 121.94 86.61
C GLU A 298 -25.93 122.69 87.20
N GLU A 299 -27.03 121.98 87.49
CA GLU A 299 -28.21 122.54 88.17
C GLU A 299 -27.88 123.09 89.57
N ARG A 300 -27.03 122.39 90.34
CA ARG A 300 -26.56 122.87 91.65
C ARG A 300 -25.66 124.10 91.55
N ILE A 301 -24.81 124.20 90.54
CA ILE A 301 -23.97 125.39 90.30
C ILE A 301 -24.85 126.58 89.92
N LEU A 302 -25.84 126.38 89.04
CA LEU A 302 -26.85 127.40 88.68
C LEU A 302 -27.72 127.87 89.86
N GLN A 303 -27.82 127.10 90.95
CA GLN A 303 -28.51 127.51 92.19
C GLN A 303 -27.62 128.30 93.16
N LEU A 304 -26.29 128.32 92.93
CA LEU A 304 -25.31 129.00 93.77
C LEU A 304 -24.75 130.29 93.14
N GLU A 305 -25.06 130.54 91.86
CA GLU A 305 -24.87 131.82 91.15
C GLU A 305 -26.12 132.72 91.23
#